data_AF-A0A938R6F9-F1
#
_entry.id   AF-A0A938R6F9-F1
#
_cell.length_a   1.000
_cell.length_b   1.000
_cell.length_c   1.000
_cell.angle_alpha   90.00
_cell.angle_beta   90.00
_cell.angle_gamma   90.00
#
_symmetry.space_group_name_H-M   'P 1'
#
loop_
_entity.id
_entity.type
_entity.pdbx_description
1 polymer ?
#
loop_
_entity_poly.entity_id
_entity_poly.type
_entity_poly.pdbx_seq_one_letter_code
_entity_poly.pdbx_strand_id
1 'polypeptide(L)'
;MNCPEKIAGTYLRLNGFFLLPHFTLFDGNEHTHVDFLALRPPRGIERCRGHELLLDTDFFFQEVNRLIGDNPFDHLIGAIVEVKGGQVGELPSERQAAYANNFFGPRATIVKLSFSQAIANIGIRDDTIVISLNHSFDWIKRRINWMNANIDRLTKTGSWAWSEEFLSDLLYLHRLG
;
A
#
# COMPACT_ATOMS: atom_id res chain seq x y z
N MET A 1 3.00 -0.35 15.20
CA MET A 1 2.99 0.57 14.04
C MET A 1 2.48 1.92 14.47
N ASN A 2 3.15 3.00 14.05
CA ASN A 2 2.67 4.38 14.28
C ASN A 2 1.50 4.73 13.33
N CYS A 3 0.87 5.89 13.52
CA CYS A 3 -0.28 6.30 12.69
C CYS A 3 0.03 6.40 11.19
N PRO A 4 1.14 7.04 10.76
CA PRO A 4 1.57 7.03 9.36
C PRO A 4 1.69 5.62 8.75
N GLU A 5 2.34 4.69 9.44
CA GLU A 5 2.46 3.29 9.00
C GLU A 5 1.09 2.62 8.90
N LYS A 6 0.18 2.85 9.86
CA LYS A 6 -1.19 2.32 9.80
C LYS A 6 -1.94 2.83 8.56
N ILE A 7 -1.79 4.11 8.20
CA ILE A 7 -2.38 4.70 6.98
C ILE A 7 -1.78 4.03 5.73
N ALA A 8 -0.45 3.99 5.63
CA ALA A 8 0.25 3.43 4.48
C ALA A 8 -0.09 1.94 4.29
N GLY A 9 -0.06 1.15 5.36
CA GLY A 9 -0.41 -0.26 5.33
C GLY A 9 -1.87 -0.48 4.91
N THR A 10 -2.80 0.30 5.45
CA THR A 10 -4.22 0.18 5.08
C THR A 10 -4.45 0.54 3.62
N TYR A 11 -3.80 1.61 3.15
CA TYR A 11 -3.85 2.03 1.76
C TYR A 11 -3.33 0.93 0.81
N LEU A 12 -2.15 0.36 1.08
CA LEU A 12 -1.58 -0.72 0.26
C LEU A 12 -2.45 -1.98 0.29
N ARG A 13 -2.95 -2.36 1.47
CA ARG A 13 -3.80 -3.54 1.63
C ARG A 13 -5.09 -3.42 0.80
N LEU A 14 -5.75 -2.26 0.88
CA LEU A 14 -6.96 -1.98 0.10
C LEU A 14 -6.69 -1.89 -1.41
N ASN A 15 -5.42 -1.74 -1.82
CA ASN A 15 -4.97 -1.83 -3.21
C ASN A 15 -4.50 -3.25 -3.61
N GLY A 16 -4.76 -4.26 -2.76
CA GLY A 16 -4.53 -5.67 -3.06
C GLY A 16 -3.14 -6.20 -2.67
N PHE A 17 -2.38 -5.49 -1.83
CA PHE A 17 -1.10 -5.97 -1.33
C PHE A 17 -1.25 -6.80 -0.05
N PHE A 18 -0.51 -7.91 0.01
CA PHE A 18 -0.16 -8.60 1.25
C PHE A 18 1.05 -7.92 1.87
N LEU A 19 1.02 -7.67 3.18
CA LEU A 19 2.05 -6.91 3.88
C LEU A 19 2.77 -7.78 4.90
N LEU A 20 4.10 -7.66 4.93
CA LEU A 20 4.99 -8.12 5.99
C LEU A 20 5.53 -6.87 6.70
N PRO A 21 4.90 -6.44 7.81
CA PRO A 21 5.29 -5.23 8.53
C PRO A 21 6.57 -5.43 9.34
N HIS A 22 7.29 -4.32 9.57
CA HIS A 22 8.49 -4.24 10.43
C HIS A 22 9.53 -5.30 10.07
N PHE A 23 9.79 -5.43 8.78
CA PHE A 23 10.64 -6.50 8.26
C PHE A 23 12.12 -6.14 8.44
N THR A 24 12.88 -7.10 8.94
CA THR A 24 14.34 -6.96 9.10
C THR A 24 15.03 -7.70 7.97
N LEU A 25 15.80 -6.96 7.16
CA LEU A 25 16.60 -7.49 6.07
C LEU A 25 17.99 -7.82 6.62
N PHE A 26 18.40 -9.08 6.52
CA PHE A 26 19.73 -9.54 6.91
C PHE A 26 20.59 -9.77 5.67
N ASP A 27 21.73 -9.11 5.59
CA ASP A 27 22.67 -9.27 4.47
C ASP A 27 24.10 -9.41 5.02
N GLY A 28 24.52 -10.67 5.18
CA GLY A 28 25.78 -11.01 5.85
C GLY A 28 25.78 -10.60 7.31
N ASN A 29 26.72 -9.74 7.70
CA ASN A 29 26.87 -9.23 9.08
C ASN A 29 26.08 -7.93 9.34
N GLU A 30 25.43 -7.37 8.32
CA GLU A 30 24.68 -6.13 8.43
C GLU A 30 23.18 -6.42 8.40
N HIS A 31 22.41 -5.60 9.12
CA HIS A 31 20.96 -5.63 9.08
C HIS A 31 20.41 -4.23 8.85
N THR A 32 19.28 -4.16 8.16
CA THR A 32 18.51 -2.94 7.99
C THR A 32 17.03 -3.26 8.17
N HIS A 33 16.24 -2.26 8.50
CA HIS A 33 14.81 -2.38 8.71
C HIS A 33 14.07 -1.66 7.60
N VAL A 34 12.94 -2.24 7.18
CA VAL A 34 11.97 -1.57 6.30
C VAL A 34 10.61 -1.62 6.99
N ASP A 35 9.80 -0.59 6.77
CA ASP A 35 8.48 -0.51 7.40
C ASP A 35 7.56 -1.61 6.86
N PHE A 36 7.60 -1.87 5.55
CA PHE A 36 6.96 -3.04 4.95
C PHE A 36 7.78 -3.67 3.82
N LEU A 37 7.71 -5.00 3.76
CA LEU A 37 7.73 -5.70 2.49
C LEU A 37 6.29 -5.98 2.08
N ALA A 38 5.98 -5.80 0.79
CA ALA A 38 4.62 -5.98 0.29
C ALA A 38 4.62 -6.77 -1.02
N LEU A 39 3.56 -7.55 -1.25
CA LEU A 39 3.41 -8.37 -2.44
C LEU A 39 1.98 -8.27 -2.98
N ARG A 40 1.83 -7.99 -4.27
CA ARG A 40 0.54 -7.99 -4.95
C ARG A 40 0.56 -9.03 -6.08
N PRO A 41 -0.33 -10.04 -6.05
CA PRO A 41 -0.42 -11.03 -7.13
C PRO A 41 -0.97 -10.42 -8.43
N PRO A 42 -0.58 -10.97 -9.60
CA PRO A 42 -1.13 -10.54 -10.87
C PRO A 42 -2.64 -10.79 -10.89
N ARG A 43 -3.39 -9.83 -11.43
CA ARG A 43 -4.86 -9.84 -11.57
C ARG A 43 -5.61 -10.03 -10.25
N GLY A 44 -4.96 -9.80 -9.11
CA GLY A 44 -5.59 -9.79 -7.80
C GLY A 44 -6.61 -8.66 -7.70
N ILE A 45 -7.88 -9.03 -7.57
CA ILE A 45 -9.01 -8.11 -7.38
C ILE A 45 -9.89 -8.67 -6.27
N GLU A 46 -10.19 -7.84 -5.28
CA GLU A 46 -11.17 -8.20 -4.26
C GLU A 46 -12.60 -8.03 -4.80
N ARG A 47 -13.47 -8.98 -4.47
CA ARG A 47 -14.89 -8.94 -4.86
C ARG A 47 -15.78 -9.14 -3.65
N CYS A 48 -16.81 -8.31 -3.52
CA CYS A 48 -17.81 -8.42 -2.46
C CYS A 48 -19.20 -8.34 -3.08
N ARG A 49 -20.01 -9.39 -2.88
CA ARG A 49 -21.41 -9.47 -3.39
C ARG A 49 -21.55 -9.12 -4.88
N GLY A 50 -20.63 -9.61 -5.71
CA GLY A 50 -20.64 -9.37 -7.16
C GLY A 50 -20.05 -8.02 -7.58
N HIS A 51 -19.68 -7.15 -6.65
CA HIS A 51 -18.99 -5.90 -6.93
C HIS A 51 -17.48 -6.07 -6.84
N GLU A 52 -16.76 -5.57 -7.86
CA GLU A 52 -15.31 -5.40 -7.77
C GLU A 52 -14.97 -4.19 -6.90
N LEU A 53 -14.02 -4.39 -6.01
CA LEU A 53 -13.58 -3.38 -5.07
C LEU A 53 -12.65 -2.39 -5.80
N LEU A 54 -12.91 -1.08 -5.66
CA LEU A 54 -12.10 -0.01 -6.23
C LEU A 54 -10.62 -0.14 -5.83
N LEU A 55 -9.76 0.10 -6.81
CA LEU A 55 -8.32 0.24 -6.68
C LEU A 55 -7.92 1.68 -7.05
N ASP A 56 -6.75 2.13 -6.65
CA ASP A 56 -6.21 3.45 -7.02
C ASP A 56 -5.58 3.42 -8.42
N THR A 57 -6.42 3.15 -9.42
CA THR A 57 -6.00 3.01 -10.82
C THR A 57 -5.44 4.29 -11.39
N ASP A 58 -6.00 5.42 -10.99
CA ASP A 58 -5.78 6.70 -11.67
C ASP A 58 -4.53 7.43 -11.19
N PHE A 59 -4.00 7.06 -10.02
CA PHE A 59 -2.81 7.69 -9.46
C PHE A 59 -1.71 6.64 -9.22
N PHE A 60 -1.92 5.73 -8.28
CA PHE A 60 -0.87 4.79 -7.90
C PHE A 60 -0.51 3.81 -9.00
N PHE A 61 -1.48 3.10 -9.58
CA PHE A 61 -1.17 2.13 -10.63
C PHE A 61 -0.72 2.79 -11.94
N GLN A 62 -1.04 4.06 -12.17
CA GLN A 62 -0.43 4.84 -13.26
C GLN A 62 1.07 5.01 -13.04
N GLU A 63 1.51 5.39 -11.84
CA GLU A 63 2.94 5.54 -11.56
C GLU A 63 3.68 4.19 -11.55
N VAL A 64 3.02 3.10 -11.10
CA VAL A 64 3.58 1.75 -11.26
C VAL A 64 3.77 1.41 -12.74
N ASN A 65 2.75 1.63 -13.58
CA ASN A 65 2.85 1.42 -15.03
C ASN A 65 4.01 2.22 -15.65
N ARG A 66 4.17 3.49 -15.25
CA ARG A 66 5.26 4.34 -15.75
C ARG A 66 6.65 3.83 -15.39
N LEU A 67 6.82 3.25 -14.19
CA LEU A 67 8.09 2.64 -13.79
C LEU A 67 8.37 1.32 -14.50
N ILE A 68 7.36 0.45 -14.64
CA ILE A 68 7.57 -0.90 -15.19
C ILE A 68 7.47 -0.94 -16.73
N GLY A 69 6.86 0.08 -17.34
CA GLY A 69 6.65 0.17 -18.80
C GLY A 69 5.60 -0.80 -19.36
N ASP A 70 4.73 -1.34 -18.52
CA ASP A 70 3.73 -2.35 -18.86
C ASP A 70 2.53 -2.32 -17.89
N ASN A 71 1.45 -3.03 -18.22
CA ASN A 71 0.24 -3.09 -17.41
C ASN A 71 0.51 -3.72 -16.03
N PRO A 72 0.45 -2.98 -14.91
CA PRO A 72 0.79 -3.49 -13.58
C PRO A 72 -0.13 -4.61 -13.08
N PHE A 73 -1.31 -4.76 -13.70
CA PHE A 73 -2.23 -5.82 -13.36
C PHE A 73 -1.79 -7.20 -13.88
N ASP A 74 -0.86 -7.28 -14.83
CA ASP A 74 -0.35 -8.54 -15.37
C ASP A 74 0.93 -9.06 -14.67
N HIS A 75 1.50 -8.25 -13.76
CA HIS A 75 2.74 -8.57 -13.05
C HIS A 75 2.51 -9.01 -11.60
N LEU A 76 3.38 -9.89 -11.11
CA LEU A 76 3.59 -10.08 -9.67
C LEU A 76 4.42 -8.90 -9.17
N ILE A 77 3.84 -8.03 -8.36
CA ILE A 77 4.53 -6.83 -7.87
C ILE A 77 5.01 -7.08 -6.45
N GLY A 78 6.33 -7.10 -6.26
CA GLY A 78 6.94 -6.97 -4.94
C GLY A 78 7.21 -5.50 -4.63
N ALA A 79 7.12 -5.09 -3.39
CA ALA A 79 7.38 -3.72 -2.99
C ALA A 79 8.17 -3.65 -1.68
N ILE A 80 9.06 -2.68 -1.62
CA ILE A 80 9.72 -2.25 -0.38
C ILE A 80 9.19 -0.88 -0.05
N VAL A 81 8.81 -0.70 1.21
CA VAL A 81 8.07 0.46 1.63
C VAL A 81 8.75 1.07 2.85
N GLU A 82 9.05 2.36 2.72
CA GLU A 82 9.45 3.25 3.81
C GLU A 82 8.31 4.24 4.09
N VAL A 83 8.06 4.55 5.34
CA VAL A 83 7.00 5.45 5.79
C VAL A 83 7.56 6.48 6.75
N LYS A 84 7.53 7.75 6.36
CA LYS A 84 7.96 8.85 7.23
C LYS A 84 6.81 9.82 7.48
N GLY A 85 6.49 10.01 8.76
CA GLY A 85 5.54 11.03 9.21
C GLY A 85 6.09 12.47 9.17
N GLY A 86 7.37 12.68 8.83
CA GLY A 86 8.06 13.97 8.82
C GLY A 86 8.32 14.56 7.42
N GLN A 87 9.04 15.70 7.38
CA GLN A 87 9.29 16.51 6.18
C GLN A 87 10.42 15.99 5.27
N VAL A 88 11.31 15.12 5.77
CA VAL A 88 12.40 14.52 4.97
C VAL A 88 12.05 13.06 4.71
N GLY A 89 11.84 12.71 3.43
CA GLY A 89 11.58 11.33 3.02
C GLY A 89 12.88 10.55 2.88
N GLU A 90 12.98 9.41 3.55
CA GLU A 90 13.94 8.37 3.19
C GLU A 90 13.35 7.56 2.04
N LEU A 91 14.18 7.28 1.04
CA LEU A 91 13.82 6.44 -0.09
C LEU A 91 14.45 5.05 0.14
N PRO A 92 13.75 3.96 -0.23
CA PRO A 92 14.37 2.65 -0.24
C PRO A 92 15.65 2.65 -1.07
N SER A 93 16.71 2.08 -0.51
CA SER A 93 18.00 1.92 -1.18
C SER A 93 17.99 0.77 -2.19
N GLU A 94 18.92 0.81 -3.15
CA GLU A 94 19.11 -0.28 -4.12
C GLU A 94 19.46 -1.62 -3.46
N ARG A 95 20.13 -1.59 -2.31
CA ARG A 95 20.44 -2.81 -1.55
C ARG A 95 19.18 -3.46 -0.99
N GLN A 96 18.27 -2.65 -0.45
CA GLN A 96 16.97 -3.16 0.01
C GLN A 96 16.19 -3.74 -1.18
N ALA A 97 16.19 -3.05 -2.34
CA ALA A 97 15.60 -3.52 -3.60
C ALA A 97 16.12 -4.89 -4.04
N ALA A 98 17.45 -5.06 -4.06
CA ALA A 98 18.08 -6.32 -4.39
C ALA A 98 17.68 -7.46 -3.42
N TYR A 99 17.59 -7.15 -2.11
CA TYR A 99 17.12 -8.15 -1.14
C TYR A 99 15.68 -8.58 -1.44
N ALA A 100 14.76 -7.65 -1.63
CA ALA A 100 13.36 -8.01 -1.88
C ALA A 100 13.20 -8.80 -3.19
N ASN A 101 14.01 -8.50 -4.20
CA ASN A 101 14.05 -9.27 -5.44
C ASN A 101 14.43 -10.74 -5.18
N ASN A 102 15.44 -10.97 -4.35
CA ASN A 102 15.83 -12.33 -3.96
C ASN A 102 14.78 -13.01 -3.07
N PHE A 103 14.15 -12.26 -2.17
CA PHE A 103 13.13 -12.76 -1.24
C PHE A 103 11.85 -13.20 -1.95
N PHE A 104 11.32 -12.36 -2.85
CA PHE A 104 10.09 -12.65 -3.60
C PHE A 104 10.34 -13.55 -4.83
N GLY A 105 11.58 -13.63 -5.29
CA GLY A 105 12.02 -14.46 -6.40
C GLY A 105 12.01 -13.74 -7.75
N PRO A 106 12.63 -14.33 -8.78
CA PRO A 106 13.02 -13.65 -10.03
C PRO A 106 11.86 -13.25 -10.95
N ARG A 107 10.62 -13.62 -10.61
CA ARG A 107 9.41 -13.26 -11.37
C ARG A 107 8.68 -12.04 -10.79
N ALA A 108 9.09 -11.57 -9.61
CA ALA A 108 8.49 -10.40 -9.00
C ALA A 108 9.13 -9.13 -9.57
N THR A 109 8.30 -8.21 -10.05
CA THR A 109 8.73 -6.87 -10.40
C THR A 109 8.79 -6.05 -9.12
N ILE A 110 9.99 -5.66 -8.69
CA ILE A 110 10.19 -4.92 -7.45
C ILE A 110 9.99 -3.42 -7.68
N VAL A 111 9.11 -2.80 -6.91
CA VAL A 111 8.90 -1.36 -6.87
C VAL A 111 9.31 -0.78 -5.52
N LYS A 112 9.97 0.38 -5.54
CA LYS A 112 10.32 1.13 -4.32
C LYS A 112 9.20 2.10 -4.01
N LEU A 113 8.68 2.07 -2.79
CA LEU A 113 7.62 2.97 -2.32
C LEU A 113 8.10 3.78 -1.12
N SER A 114 7.76 5.06 -1.08
CA SER A 114 8.01 5.93 0.07
C SER A 114 6.76 6.75 0.40
N PHE A 115 6.26 6.65 1.64
CA PHE A 115 5.13 7.44 2.10
C PHE A 115 5.63 8.67 2.86
N SER A 116 5.14 9.85 2.50
CA SER A 116 5.59 11.13 3.08
C SER A 116 4.47 12.16 3.20
N GLN A 117 4.63 13.14 4.09
CA GLN A 117 3.81 14.36 4.12
C GLN A 117 4.41 15.50 3.28
N ALA A 118 5.63 15.35 2.77
CA ALA A 118 6.36 16.41 2.08
C ALA A 118 5.85 16.69 0.65
N ILE A 119 4.99 15.83 0.12
CA ILE A 119 4.43 15.96 -1.23
C ILE A 119 2.91 16.04 -1.19
N ALA A 120 2.34 16.74 -2.18
CA ALA A 120 0.90 16.96 -2.27
C ALA A 120 0.12 15.72 -2.74
N ASN A 121 0.71 14.87 -3.59
CA ASN A 121 0.03 13.74 -4.22
C ASN A 121 0.97 12.53 -4.40
N ILE A 122 0.88 11.79 -5.50
CA ILE A 122 1.78 10.69 -5.88
C ILE A 122 2.71 11.15 -7.01
N GLY A 123 3.96 10.70 -7.00
CA GLY A 123 4.88 10.86 -8.13
C GLY A 123 6.14 10.00 -8.01
N ILE A 124 7.01 10.04 -9.01
CA ILE A 124 8.28 9.31 -9.02
C ILE A 124 9.44 10.24 -8.65
N ARG A 125 10.33 9.76 -7.77
CA ARG A 125 11.61 10.39 -7.44
C ARG A 125 12.67 9.30 -7.26
N ASP A 126 13.80 9.39 -7.96
CA ASP A 126 14.92 8.44 -7.86
C ASP A 126 14.45 6.96 -7.95
N ASP A 127 13.65 6.66 -8.97
CA ASP A 127 13.00 5.36 -9.23
C ASP A 127 12.13 4.83 -8.08
N THR A 128 11.67 5.74 -7.21
CA THR A 128 10.78 5.45 -6.08
C THR A 128 9.44 6.14 -6.29
N ILE A 129 8.35 5.41 -6.15
CA ILE A 129 7.02 6.02 -6.08
C ILE A 129 6.87 6.64 -4.69
N VAL A 130 6.81 7.95 -4.64
CA VAL A 130 6.54 8.70 -3.42
C VAL A 130 5.05 8.97 -3.35
N ILE A 131 4.43 8.61 -2.23
CA ILE A 131 2.97 8.65 -2.03
C ILE A 131 2.67 9.58 -0.85
N SER A 132 1.80 10.57 -1.06
CA SER A 132 1.33 11.43 0.02
C SER A 132 0.50 10.63 1.04
N LEU A 133 0.78 10.80 2.33
CA LEU A 133 -0.06 10.25 3.40
C LEU A 133 -1.48 10.84 3.37
N ASN A 134 -1.63 12.10 2.95
CA ASN A 134 -2.95 12.74 2.81
C ASN A 134 -3.75 12.08 1.67
N HIS A 135 -3.12 11.90 0.51
CA HIS A 135 -3.73 11.16 -0.60
C HIS A 135 -4.16 9.76 -0.18
N SER A 136 -3.27 9.04 0.52
CA SER A 136 -3.54 7.68 1.01
C SER A 136 -4.78 7.66 1.91
N PHE A 137 -4.87 8.61 2.83
CA PHE A 137 -5.99 8.73 3.75
C PHE A 137 -7.31 9.10 3.07
N ASP A 138 -7.27 10.06 2.14
CA ASP A 138 -8.46 10.47 1.38
C ASP A 138 -8.96 9.35 0.46
N TRP A 139 -8.03 8.59 -0.13
CA TRP A 139 -8.38 7.41 -0.91
C TRP A 139 -9.08 6.35 -0.04
N ILE A 140 -8.57 6.08 1.17
CA ILE A 140 -9.20 5.14 2.12
C ILE A 140 -10.64 5.57 2.42
N LYS A 141 -10.87 6.86 2.71
CA LYS A 141 -12.22 7.39 2.93
C LYS A 141 -13.11 7.24 1.70
N ARG A 142 -12.60 7.57 0.52
CA ARG A 142 -13.33 7.39 -0.76
C ARG A 142 -13.74 5.94 -0.96
N ARG A 143 -12.84 5.00 -0.65
CA ARG A 143 -13.09 3.56 -0.72
C ARG A 143 -14.22 3.12 0.21
N ILE A 144 -14.18 3.58 1.47
CA ILE A 144 -15.22 3.33 2.48
C ILE A 144 -16.57 3.89 2.03
N ASN A 145 -16.60 5.15 1.57
CA ASN A 145 -17.82 5.81 1.12
C ASN A 145 -18.47 5.06 -0.05
N TRP A 146 -17.66 4.67 -1.04
CA TRP A 146 -18.15 3.87 -2.15
C TRP A 146 -18.71 2.54 -1.66
N MET A 147 -18.04 1.86 -0.74
CA MET A 147 -18.53 0.58 -0.21
C MET A 147 -19.87 0.74 0.52
N ASN A 148 -20.02 1.78 1.35
CA ASN A 148 -21.28 2.06 2.05
C ASN A 148 -22.43 2.40 1.08
N ALA A 149 -22.13 3.10 -0.01
CA ALA A 149 -23.14 3.47 -1.00
C ALA A 149 -23.57 2.31 -1.91
N ASN A 150 -22.69 1.34 -2.16
CA ASN A 150 -22.91 0.28 -3.15
C ASN A 150 -23.13 -1.12 -2.55
N ILE A 151 -22.73 -1.34 -1.29
CA ILE A 151 -22.81 -2.66 -0.64
C ILE A 151 -23.75 -2.56 0.57
N ASP A 152 -24.97 -3.06 0.39
CA ASP A 152 -25.97 -3.06 1.46
C ASP A 152 -25.51 -3.89 2.67
N ARG A 153 -25.76 -3.43 3.90
CA ARG A 153 -25.45 -4.15 5.15
C ARG A 153 -23.99 -4.65 5.28
N LEU A 154 -23.02 -3.73 5.28
CA LEU A 154 -21.67 -3.97 5.81
C LEU A 154 -21.73 -4.09 7.35
N THR A 155 -22.16 -5.25 7.87
CA THR A 155 -22.26 -5.50 9.32
C THR A 155 -20.91 -5.87 9.93
N LYS A 156 -20.71 -5.52 11.21
CA LYS A 156 -19.53 -5.88 12.02
C LYS A 156 -19.25 -7.39 12.05
N THR A 157 -20.30 -8.20 11.98
CA THR A 157 -20.23 -9.67 11.98
C THR A 157 -19.98 -10.29 10.59
N GLY A 158 -19.97 -9.49 9.52
CA GLY A 158 -19.76 -9.94 8.14
C GLY A 158 -18.78 -9.10 7.32
N SER A 159 -18.01 -8.21 7.96
CA SER A 159 -17.18 -7.22 7.27
C SER A 159 -15.70 -7.35 7.62
N TRP A 160 -14.89 -7.55 6.59
CA TRP A 160 -13.41 -7.53 6.60
C TRP A 160 -12.83 -6.28 7.30
N ALA A 161 -13.55 -5.17 7.24
CA ALA A 161 -13.10 -3.90 7.79
C ALA A 161 -13.07 -3.83 9.34
N TRP A 162 -13.62 -4.83 10.02
CA TRP A 162 -13.59 -4.95 11.48
C TRP A 162 -12.54 -5.94 12.00
N SER A 163 -11.85 -6.63 11.08
CA SER A 163 -10.76 -7.58 11.41
C SER A 163 -9.38 -6.92 11.45
N GLU A 164 -9.27 -5.69 10.94
CA GLU A 164 -8.07 -4.86 11.02
C GLU A 164 -8.40 -3.69 11.95
N GLU A 165 -7.65 -3.59 13.06
CA GLU A 165 -7.95 -2.70 14.19
C GLU A 165 -8.04 -1.24 13.74
N PHE A 166 -7.13 -0.81 12.86
CA PHE A 166 -7.09 0.58 12.41
C PHE A 166 -8.23 0.93 11.44
N LEU A 167 -8.59 0.04 10.51
CA LEU A 167 -9.72 0.23 9.63
C LEU A 167 -11.04 0.22 10.41
N SER A 168 -11.14 -0.58 11.46
CA SER A 168 -12.27 -0.55 12.40
C SER A 168 -12.35 0.80 13.12
N ASP A 169 -11.24 1.32 13.62
CA ASP A 169 -11.17 2.63 14.27
C ASP A 169 -11.52 3.76 13.29
N LEU A 170 -11.01 3.71 12.06
CA LEU A 170 -11.34 4.68 11.02
C LEU A 170 -12.81 4.65 10.65
N LEU A 171 -13.41 3.48 10.50
CA LEU A 171 -14.84 3.35 10.25
C LEU A 171 -15.68 3.89 11.41
N TYR A 172 -15.25 3.64 12.64
CA TYR A 172 -15.93 4.16 13.82
C TYR A 172 -15.85 5.70 13.87
N LEU A 173 -14.66 6.26 13.72
CA LEU A 173 -14.45 7.72 13.71
C LEU A 173 -15.18 8.40 12.55
N HIS A 174 -15.20 7.77 11.37
CA HIS A 174 -15.91 8.30 10.22
C HIS A 174 -17.43 8.34 10.42
N ARG A 175 -18.01 7.47 11.25
CA ARG A 175 -19.44 7.49 11.59
C ARG A 175 -19.81 8.55 12.63
N LEU A 176 -18.83 9.11 13.34
CA LEU A 176 -19.05 10.14 14.37
C LEU A 176 -19.02 11.57 13.79
N GLY A 177 -18.65 11.75 12.52
CA GLY A 177 -18.60 13.04 11.82
C GLY A 177 -18.83 12.86 10.32
#